data_AF-A0A7M3E312-F1
#
_entry.id   AF-A0A7M3E312-F1
#
_cell.length_a   1.000
_cell.length_b   1.000
_cell.length_c   1.000
_cell.angle_alpha   90.00
_cell.angle_beta   90.00
_cell.angle_gamma   90.00
#
_symmetry.space_group_name_H-M   'P 1'
#
loop_
_entity.id
_entity.type
_entity.pdbx_description
1 polymer ?
#
loop_
_entity_poly.entity_id
_entity_poly.type
_entity_poly.pdbx_seq_one_letter_code
_entity_poly.pdbx_strand_id
1 'polypeptide(L)'
;MVSGIHHVTAVTRKVQANVDFYAGFLGMRLVKQTAGYEDATQLHLFYGDAAGTPGSLLTFLAWEDGAPGRAGYGQISEISLSIDPASIGYWLTRAMSFGLRSEGPADEFGEPVLRLKDPDNIILKLAGAKNLVSPAAWDGASIPVEHAIQRVRGATMLTEKPAESRSFLESHFGYRLQASRGTIDRLVSQSGDIIDVRDARGFWSGAPGTGTVDHVAFRAADEEALHSVRKALEATDASPTNMHDRKYFRSLYAREPGGTLVELATDKPGMTVDEEHAALGGKLFAPPEAITNLHDLKVMLPQFSMPGQPRINYRELPFVHRFYTPPDPDGSVFVLLHGSGGNETTLMPLLNKAAPRATLLGVRGRATEEGFPRWYKRITPFSFDQNDIKTEAEAFAAFIEGAVKSYGLDPQKVVYVGYSNGANLLNSLLYLHPNLVHKAVLLRSMPVLSDYPHADLKGTDLLVISGKTDAYGKYASELEERLKSSGATVDSDVIPGGHDLGDADIPIIQKWLLQENR
;
A
#
# COMPACT_ATOMS: atom_id res chain seq x y z
N MET A 1 -34.84 -0.47 -2.45
CA MET A 1 -33.60 -0.25 -3.23
C MET A 1 -33.20 -1.58 -3.85
N VAL A 2 -32.53 -1.56 -5.00
CA VAL A 2 -32.20 -2.77 -5.77
C VAL A 2 -31.00 -3.48 -5.12
N SER A 3 -31.14 -4.75 -4.72
CA SER A 3 -30.01 -5.55 -4.22
C SER A 3 -28.94 -5.75 -5.29
N GLY A 4 -27.68 -5.92 -4.88
CA GLY A 4 -26.55 -6.18 -5.78
C GLY A 4 -25.21 -5.87 -5.12
N ILE A 5 -24.13 -5.94 -5.89
CA ILE A 5 -22.79 -5.55 -5.46
C ILE A 5 -22.73 -4.04 -5.27
N HIS A 6 -22.12 -3.62 -4.15
CA HIS A 6 -21.76 -2.24 -3.88
C HIS A 6 -20.32 -1.97 -4.33
N HIS A 7 -19.37 -2.81 -3.92
CA HIS A 7 -17.97 -2.68 -4.28
C HIS A 7 -17.23 -4.01 -4.04
N VAL A 8 -16.02 -4.14 -4.59
CA VAL A 8 -15.09 -5.23 -4.25
C VAL A 8 -13.78 -4.62 -3.81
N THR A 9 -13.23 -5.09 -2.69
CA THR A 9 -11.97 -4.59 -2.14
C THR A 9 -10.89 -5.65 -2.25
N ALA A 10 -9.73 -5.28 -2.78
CA ALA A 10 -8.57 -6.15 -2.92
C ALA A 10 -7.30 -5.49 -2.36
N VAL A 11 -6.22 -6.26 -2.30
CA VAL A 11 -4.93 -5.81 -1.78
C VAL A 11 -3.91 -5.76 -2.92
N THR A 12 -3.29 -4.59 -3.11
CA THR A 12 -2.24 -4.40 -4.13
C THR A 12 -0.86 -4.26 -3.52
N ARG A 13 0.18 -4.77 -4.19
CA ARG A 13 1.57 -4.65 -3.74
C ARG A 13 2.20 -3.32 -4.12
N LYS A 14 1.84 -2.76 -5.28
CA LYS A 14 2.50 -1.58 -5.87
C LYS A 14 1.47 -0.61 -6.40
N VAL A 15 1.34 0.55 -5.76
CA VAL A 15 0.33 1.56 -6.09
C VAL A 15 0.43 2.02 -7.53
N GLN A 16 1.64 2.24 -8.05
CA GLN A 16 1.79 2.74 -9.42
C GLN A 16 1.38 1.69 -10.45
N ALA A 17 1.73 0.42 -10.24
CA ALA A 17 1.32 -0.66 -11.13
C ALA A 17 -0.20 -0.85 -11.11
N ASN A 18 -0.82 -0.72 -9.92
CA ASN A 18 -2.27 -0.74 -9.76
C ASN A 18 -2.93 0.41 -10.55
N VAL A 19 -2.47 1.65 -10.38
CA VAL A 19 -3.01 2.81 -11.11
C VAL A 19 -2.83 2.65 -12.63
N ASP A 20 -1.67 2.19 -13.08
CA ASP A 20 -1.39 1.92 -14.49
C ASP A 20 -2.38 0.91 -15.08
N PHE A 21 -2.76 -0.11 -14.30
CA PHE A 21 -3.70 -1.13 -14.75
C PHE A 21 -5.16 -0.64 -14.70
N TYR A 22 -5.64 -0.19 -13.54
CA TYR A 22 -7.06 0.13 -13.34
C TYR A 22 -7.47 1.45 -13.99
N ALA A 23 -6.64 2.50 -13.90
CA ALA A 23 -6.91 3.78 -14.55
C ALA A 23 -6.34 3.85 -15.98
N GLY A 24 -5.17 3.26 -16.23
CA GLY A 24 -4.53 3.30 -17.55
C GLY A 24 -5.06 2.25 -18.52
N PHE A 25 -4.95 0.97 -18.17
CA PHE A 25 -5.36 -0.12 -19.06
C PHE A 25 -6.89 -0.29 -19.11
N LEU A 26 -7.57 -0.43 -17.96
CA LEU A 26 -9.03 -0.57 -17.89
C LEU A 26 -9.78 0.75 -18.08
N GLY A 27 -9.09 1.89 -17.98
CA GLY A 27 -9.68 3.21 -18.18
C GLY A 27 -10.69 3.62 -17.10
N MET A 28 -10.71 2.97 -15.94
CA MET A 28 -11.62 3.32 -14.85
C MET A 28 -11.24 4.66 -14.22
N ARG A 29 -12.21 5.38 -13.67
CA ARG A 29 -11.95 6.66 -12.99
C ARG A 29 -11.46 6.39 -11.58
N LEU A 30 -10.33 6.97 -11.17
CA LEU A 30 -10.01 7.09 -9.76
C LEU A 30 -10.99 8.10 -9.13
N VAL A 31 -11.89 7.64 -8.27
CA VAL A 31 -12.99 8.44 -7.70
C VAL A 31 -12.75 8.83 -6.26
N LYS A 32 -11.82 8.17 -5.56
CA LYS A 32 -11.40 8.53 -4.21
C LYS A 32 -10.01 8.03 -3.87
N GLN A 33 -9.32 8.79 -3.02
CA GLN A 33 -8.10 8.36 -2.33
C GLN A 33 -8.24 8.67 -0.85
N THR A 34 -8.00 7.70 0.01
CA THR A 34 -8.02 7.90 1.47
C THR A 34 -6.90 7.12 2.15
N ALA A 35 -6.45 7.58 3.31
CA ALA A 35 -5.80 6.72 4.28
C ALA A 35 -6.78 5.63 4.75
N GLY A 36 -6.27 4.45 5.07
CA GLY A 36 -7.07 3.33 5.55
C GLY A 36 -7.75 3.65 6.88
N TYR A 37 -8.98 3.15 7.04
CA TYR A 37 -9.74 3.36 8.27
C TYR A 37 -9.23 2.50 9.44
N GLU A 38 -8.74 1.30 9.14
CA GLU A 38 -8.15 0.41 10.16
C GLU A 38 -6.66 0.71 10.39
N ASP A 39 -5.97 1.18 9.34
CA ASP A 39 -4.58 1.59 9.38
C ASP A 39 -4.38 2.81 8.46
N ALA A 40 -4.21 3.98 9.08
CA ALA A 40 -4.05 5.24 8.37
C ALA A 40 -2.75 5.32 7.53
N THR A 41 -1.80 4.41 7.76
CA THR A 41 -0.56 4.32 6.97
C THR A 41 -0.70 3.50 5.69
N GLN A 42 -1.89 2.95 5.44
CA GLN A 42 -2.23 2.27 4.18
C GLN A 42 -3.01 3.20 3.27
N LEU A 43 -2.59 3.32 2.01
CA LEU A 43 -3.35 4.05 1.00
C LEU A 43 -4.51 3.18 0.51
N HIS A 44 -5.70 3.76 0.40
CA HIS A 44 -6.89 3.10 -0.11
C HIS A 44 -7.41 3.86 -1.33
N LEU A 45 -7.36 3.20 -2.49
CA LEU A 45 -7.78 3.75 -3.78
C LEU A 45 -9.13 3.18 -4.19
N PHE A 46 -10.00 4.03 -4.75
CA PHE A 46 -11.31 3.65 -5.25
C PHE A 46 -11.39 3.97 -6.74
N TYR A 47 -11.60 2.96 -7.57
CA TYR A 47 -11.87 3.10 -8.99
C TYR A 47 -13.33 2.81 -9.28
N GLY A 48 -13.93 3.53 -10.22
CA GLY A 48 -15.31 3.30 -10.62
C GLY A 48 -15.68 3.98 -11.93
N ASP A 49 -16.98 4.15 -12.11
CA ASP A 49 -17.54 4.97 -13.16
C ASP A 49 -17.33 6.47 -12.90
N ALA A 50 -17.89 7.35 -13.73
CA ALA A 50 -17.64 8.79 -13.64
C ALA A 50 -18.08 9.37 -12.28
N ALA A 51 -19.08 8.81 -11.62
CA ALA A 51 -19.61 9.31 -10.34
C ALA A 51 -19.21 8.44 -9.13
N GLY A 52 -18.49 7.35 -9.34
CA GLY A 52 -18.17 6.38 -8.29
C GLY A 52 -19.44 5.69 -7.74
N THR A 53 -20.38 5.32 -8.61
CA THR A 53 -21.67 4.78 -8.15
C THR A 53 -21.55 3.39 -7.55
N PRO A 54 -22.40 3.02 -6.56
CA PRO A 54 -22.48 1.67 -6.03
C PRO A 54 -22.63 0.62 -7.15
N GLY A 55 -21.79 -0.41 -7.08
CA GLY A 55 -21.64 -1.50 -8.03
C GLY A 55 -20.78 -1.21 -9.25
N SER A 56 -20.19 -0.01 -9.36
CA SER A 56 -19.08 0.25 -10.29
C SER A 56 -17.70 0.13 -9.62
N LEU A 57 -17.66 0.04 -8.29
CA LEU A 57 -16.47 0.29 -7.51
C LEU A 57 -15.58 -0.94 -7.35
N LEU A 58 -14.30 -0.79 -7.73
CA LEU A 58 -13.20 -1.64 -7.29
C LEU A 58 -12.27 -0.82 -6.40
N THR A 59 -11.90 -1.36 -5.24
CA THR A 59 -11.10 -0.64 -4.26
C THR A 59 -9.85 -1.43 -3.88
N PHE A 60 -8.76 -0.74 -3.54
CA PHE A 60 -7.47 -1.35 -3.29
C PHE A 60 -6.80 -0.79 -2.04
N LEU A 61 -6.49 -1.65 -1.09
CA LEU A 61 -5.58 -1.37 0.02
C LEU A 61 -4.13 -1.59 -0.48
N ALA A 62 -3.30 -0.55 -0.40
CA ALA A 62 -1.91 -0.62 -0.83
C ALA A 62 -1.01 -1.15 0.29
N TRP A 63 -0.64 -2.42 0.18
CA TRP A 63 0.37 -3.04 1.03
C TRP A 63 1.71 -3.01 0.29
N GLU A 64 2.29 -1.81 0.25
CA GLU A 64 3.54 -1.54 -0.46
C GLU A 64 4.69 -2.45 0.00
N ASP A 65 5.16 -3.28 -0.95
CA ASP A 65 6.11 -4.37 -0.72
C ASP A 65 5.66 -5.41 0.32
N GLY A 66 4.35 -5.60 0.44
CA GLY A 66 3.74 -6.68 1.22
C GLY A 66 4.01 -8.05 0.62
N ALA A 67 3.90 -9.08 1.47
CA ALA A 67 4.02 -10.46 1.04
C ALA A 67 2.88 -10.84 0.06
N PRO A 68 3.14 -11.70 -0.94
CA PRO A 68 2.09 -12.22 -1.81
C PRO A 68 1.12 -13.11 -1.02
N GLY A 69 -0.17 -12.91 -1.25
CA GLY A 69 -1.21 -13.80 -0.76
C GLY A 69 -1.47 -14.94 -1.77
N ARG A 70 -2.50 -15.74 -1.48
CA ARG A 70 -2.95 -16.82 -2.36
C ARG A 70 -4.45 -17.01 -2.21
N ALA A 71 -5.19 -16.83 -3.31
CA ALA A 71 -6.60 -17.18 -3.35
C ALA A 71 -6.80 -18.69 -3.08
N GLY A 72 -7.75 -19.02 -2.23
CA GLY A 72 -8.15 -20.40 -1.90
C GLY A 72 -9.56 -20.42 -1.32
N TYR A 73 -9.99 -21.55 -0.73
CA TYR A 73 -11.32 -21.58 -0.11
C TYR A 73 -11.41 -20.54 1.04
N GLY A 74 -12.59 -19.95 1.21
CA GLY A 74 -12.84 -18.82 2.11
C GLY A 74 -12.42 -17.46 1.55
N GLN A 75 -12.19 -17.36 0.23
CA GLN A 75 -11.85 -16.12 -0.47
C GLN A 75 -12.54 -16.03 -1.84
N ILE A 76 -12.52 -14.82 -2.40
CA ILE A 76 -12.88 -14.58 -3.80
C ILE A 76 -11.66 -14.88 -4.69
N SER A 77 -11.88 -15.65 -5.75
CA SER A 77 -10.83 -16.06 -6.70
C SER A 77 -10.78 -15.26 -7.99
N GLU A 78 -11.89 -14.61 -8.35
CA GLU A 78 -12.03 -13.86 -9.59
C GLU A 78 -13.02 -12.71 -9.39
N ILE A 79 -12.68 -11.55 -9.96
CA ILE A 79 -13.55 -10.39 -10.05
C ILE A 79 -14.03 -10.28 -11.50
N SER A 80 -15.33 -10.13 -11.71
CA SER A 80 -15.93 -10.00 -13.04
C SER A 80 -16.41 -8.56 -13.27
N LEU A 81 -16.10 -7.98 -14.43
CA LEU A 81 -16.47 -6.64 -14.88
C LEU A 81 -17.33 -6.73 -16.14
N SER A 82 -18.44 -5.98 -16.18
CA SER A 82 -19.31 -5.96 -17.36
C SER A 82 -18.77 -5.02 -18.44
N ILE A 83 -18.83 -5.51 -19.67
CA ILE A 83 -18.58 -4.76 -20.90
C ILE A 83 -19.73 -5.03 -21.87
N ASP A 84 -19.87 -4.20 -22.92
CA ASP A 84 -20.76 -4.54 -24.03
C ASP A 84 -20.28 -5.86 -24.69
N PRO A 85 -21.18 -6.82 -25.00
CA PRO A 85 -20.80 -8.08 -25.65
C PRO A 85 -20.02 -7.91 -26.96
N ALA A 86 -20.27 -6.84 -27.72
CA ALA A 86 -19.55 -6.53 -28.96
C ALA A 86 -18.10 -6.05 -28.69
N SER A 87 -17.76 -5.70 -27.45
CA SER A 87 -16.47 -5.14 -27.06
C SER A 87 -15.39 -6.19 -26.77
N ILE A 88 -15.69 -7.49 -26.81
CA ILE A 88 -14.70 -8.57 -26.56
C ILE A 88 -13.49 -8.45 -27.49
N GLY A 89 -13.71 -8.19 -28.78
CA GLY A 89 -12.62 -8.03 -29.76
C GLY A 89 -11.76 -6.79 -29.50
N TYR A 90 -12.38 -5.69 -29.04
CA TYR A 90 -11.67 -4.49 -28.63
C TYR A 90 -10.73 -4.79 -27.45
N TRP A 91 -11.25 -5.44 -26.40
CA TRP A 91 -10.48 -5.77 -25.21
C TRP A 91 -9.34 -6.77 -25.46
N LEU A 92 -9.56 -7.74 -26.35
CA LEU A 92 -8.50 -8.65 -26.79
C LEU A 92 -7.36 -7.88 -27.47
N THR A 93 -7.70 -7.00 -28.41
CA THR A 93 -6.72 -6.16 -29.14
C THR A 93 -5.98 -5.22 -28.19
N ARG A 94 -6.69 -4.60 -27.25
CA ARG A 94 -6.10 -3.71 -26.23
C ARG A 94 -5.17 -4.48 -25.29
N ALA A 95 -5.57 -5.67 -24.82
CA ALA A 95 -4.69 -6.49 -23.98
C ALA A 95 -3.37 -6.81 -24.71
N MET A 96 -3.45 -7.18 -25.99
CA MET A 96 -2.27 -7.43 -26.83
C MET A 96 -1.38 -6.19 -26.99
N SER A 97 -1.95 -4.99 -27.20
CA SER A 97 -1.15 -3.77 -27.35
C SER A 97 -0.45 -3.33 -26.06
N PHE A 98 -0.98 -3.72 -24.90
CA PHE A 98 -0.36 -3.52 -23.58
C PHE A 98 0.54 -4.70 -23.15
N GLY A 99 0.73 -5.72 -23.99
CA GLY A 99 1.53 -6.89 -23.68
C GLY A 99 0.93 -7.81 -22.60
N LEU A 100 -0.37 -7.66 -22.32
CA LEU A 100 -1.09 -8.48 -21.35
C LEU A 100 -1.56 -9.78 -21.99
N ARG A 101 -1.31 -10.90 -21.29
CA ARG A 101 -1.85 -12.20 -21.67
C ARG A 101 -3.33 -12.25 -21.32
N SER A 102 -4.12 -12.81 -22.22
CA SER A 102 -5.54 -13.06 -22.00
C SER A 102 -5.88 -14.53 -22.24
N GLU A 103 -6.91 -15.00 -21.55
CA GLU A 103 -7.48 -16.33 -21.73
C GLU A 103 -8.95 -16.20 -22.19
N GLY A 104 -9.32 -17.00 -23.18
CA GLY A 104 -10.60 -16.88 -23.88
C GLY A 104 -10.49 -16.21 -25.26
N PRO A 105 -11.61 -15.78 -25.86
CA PRO A 105 -12.94 -15.73 -25.27
C PRO A 105 -13.56 -17.13 -25.04
N ALA A 106 -14.40 -17.25 -24.02
CA ALA A 106 -15.19 -18.45 -23.72
C ALA A 106 -16.66 -18.10 -23.48
N ASP A 107 -17.58 -19.06 -23.60
CA ASP A 107 -18.97 -18.89 -23.16
C ASP A 107 -19.13 -19.34 -21.70
N GLU A 108 -19.63 -18.44 -20.84
CA GLU A 108 -20.02 -18.77 -19.48
C GLU A 108 -21.44 -18.32 -19.21
N PHE A 109 -22.34 -19.29 -19.06
CA PHE A 109 -23.76 -19.05 -18.84
C PHE A 109 -24.39 -18.14 -19.92
N GLY A 110 -23.94 -18.25 -21.17
CA GLY A 110 -24.44 -17.44 -22.29
C GLY A 110 -23.82 -16.05 -22.40
N GLU A 111 -22.82 -15.72 -21.58
CA GLU A 111 -22.03 -14.49 -21.68
C GLU A 111 -20.64 -14.80 -22.25
N PRO A 112 -20.17 -14.09 -23.29
CA PRO A 112 -18.79 -14.21 -23.72
C PRO A 112 -17.86 -13.57 -22.68
N VAL A 113 -16.81 -14.27 -22.30
CA VAL A 113 -15.87 -13.83 -21.25
C VAL A 113 -14.43 -13.84 -21.73
N LEU A 114 -13.65 -12.84 -21.32
CA LEU A 114 -12.20 -12.75 -21.50
C LEU A 114 -11.55 -12.59 -20.12
N ARG A 115 -10.54 -13.40 -19.81
CA ARG A 115 -9.81 -13.30 -18.54
C ARG A 115 -8.46 -12.64 -18.72
N LEU A 116 -8.09 -11.84 -17.74
CA LEU A 116 -6.83 -11.14 -17.62
C LEU A 116 -6.30 -11.32 -16.19
N LYS A 117 -5.01 -11.07 -16.01
CA LYS A 117 -4.42 -10.90 -14.68
C LYS A 117 -3.96 -9.46 -14.51
N ASP A 118 -4.25 -8.88 -13.37
CA ASP A 118 -3.66 -7.61 -12.97
C ASP A 118 -2.17 -7.80 -12.58
N PRO A 119 -1.44 -6.72 -12.27
CA PRO A 119 -0.03 -6.80 -11.87
C PRO A 119 0.24 -7.66 -10.62
N ASP A 120 -0.76 -7.84 -9.76
CA ASP A 120 -0.68 -8.63 -8.53
C ASP A 120 -1.24 -10.06 -8.71
N ASN A 121 -1.57 -10.47 -9.94
CA ASN A 121 -2.15 -11.75 -10.34
C ASN A 121 -3.61 -12.00 -9.94
N ILE A 122 -4.36 -10.97 -9.56
CA ILE A 122 -5.82 -11.05 -9.40
C ILE A 122 -6.42 -11.34 -10.78
N ILE A 123 -7.34 -12.31 -10.84
CA ILE A 123 -8.02 -12.68 -12.08
C ILE A 123 -9.19 -11.72 -12.31
N LEU A 124 -9.14 -11.01 -13.43
CA LEU A 124 -10.18 -10.10 -13.90
C LEU A 124 -10.88 -10.75 -15.09
N LYS A 125 -12.19 -10.96 -14.98
CA LYS A 125 -13.05 -11.49 -16.05
C LYS A 125 -13.86 -10.37 -16.67
N LEU A 126 -13.57 -10.01 -17.91
CA LEU A 126 -14.41 -9.11 -18.70
C LEU A 126 -15.56 -9.91 -19.30
N ALA A 127 -16.78 -9.64 -18.87
CA ALA A 127 -17.99 -10.35 -19.29
C ALA A 127 -18.89 -9.48 -20.16
N GLY A 128 -19.23 -9.97 -21.35
CA GLY A 128 -20.19 -9.34 -22.25
C GLY A 128 -21.61 -9.43 -21.73
N ALA A 129 -22.03 -8.48 -20.89
CA ALA A 129 -23.33 -8.50 -20.21
C ALA A 129 -24.25 -7.40 -20.76
N LYS A 130 -25.40 -7.80 -21.32
CA LYS A 130 -26.32 -6.89 -22.04
C LYS A 130 -27.05 -5.88 -21.16
N ASN A 131 -27.38 -6.26 -19.92
CA ASN A 131 -28.36 -5.53 -19.11
C ASN A 131 -27.75 -4.88 -17.85
N LEU A 132 -26.42 -4.85 -17.74
CA LEU A 132 -25.72 -4.28 -16.57
C LEU A 132 -24.86 -3.09 -17.02
N VAL A 133 -25.53 -1.97 -17.23
CA VAL A 133 -24.99 -0.73 -17.81
C VAL A 133 -24.66 0.29 -16.72
N SER A 134 -23.57 1.02 -16.88
CA SER A 134 -23.21 2.12 -15.97
C SER A 134 -24.23 3.26 -16.06
N PRO A 135 -24.68 3.84 -14.93
CA PRO A 135 -25.46 5.07 -14.96
C PRO A 135 -24.61 6.31 -15.30
N ALA A 136 -23.27 6.21 -15.23
CA ALA A 136 -22.34 7.33 -15.38
C ALA A 136 -21.09 6.85 -16.12
N ALA A 137 -21.25 6.44 -17.38
CA ALA A 137 -20.14 5.92 -18.18
C ALA A 137 -18.93 6.87 -18.22
N TRP A 138 -17.74 6.30 -18.30
CA TRP A 138 -16.47 7.01 -18.23
C TRP A 138 -15.56 6.58 -19.37
N ASP A 139 -15.01 7.55 -20.11
CA ASP A 139 -14.17 7.38 -21.30
C ASP A 139 -12.67 7.53 -20.98
N GLY A 140 -12.27 7.14 -19.77
CA GLY A 140 -10.90 7.22 -19.29
C GLY A 140 -9.90 6.48 -20.18
N ALA A 141 -8.65 6.97 -20.18
CA ALA A 141 -7.56 6.44 -21.00
C ALA A 141 -7.90 6.33 -22.50
N SER A 142 -8.72 7.25 -23.01
CA SER A 142 -9.17 7.33 -24.40
C SER A 142 -9.88 6.06 -24.88
N ILE A 143 -10.54 5.33 -23.97
CA ILE A 143 -11.38 4.20 -24.32
C ILE A 143 -12.72 4.76 -24.83
N PRO A 144 -13.16 4.44 -26.06
CA PRO A 144 -14.48 4.82 -26.54
C PRO A 144 -15.57 4.33 -25.58
N VAL A 145 -16.58 5.14 -25.33
CA VAL A 145 -17.59 4.89 -24.28
C VAL A 145 -18.36 3.58 -24.50
N GLU A 146 -18.53 3.14 -25.75
CA GLU A 146 -19.14 1.87 -26.13
C GLU A 146 -18.31 0.64 -25.69
N HIS A 147 -17.01 0.83 -25.45
CA HIS A 147 -16.09 -0.21 -25.00
C HIS A 147 -15.73 -0.11 -23.52
N ALA A 148 -16.16 0.96 -22.84
CA ALA A 148 -15.84 1.22 -21.44
C ALA A 148 -16.38 0.11 -20.50
N ILE A 149 -15.66 -0.09 -19.40
CA ILE A 149 -16.14 -0.90 -18.28
C ILE A 149 -17.43 -0.28 -17.76
N GLN A 150 -18.47 -1.10 -17.62
CA GLN A 150 -19.79 -0.64 -17.22
C GLN A 150 -19.95 -0.72 -15.69
N ARG A 151 -19.88 -1.93 -15.12
CA ARG A 151 -20.09 -2.20 -13.70
C ARG A 151 -19.28 -3.42 -13.25
N VAL A 152 -19.25 -3.68 -11.95
CA VAL A 152 -18.85 -4.99 -11.43
C VAL A 152 -19.94 -5.98 -11.80
N ARG A 153 -19.63 -6.92 -12.71
CA ARG A 153 -20.53 -7.99 -13.12
C ARG A 153 -20.77 -8.97 -12.00
N GLY A 154 -19.73 -9.29 -11.24
CA GLY A 154 -19.81 -10.29 -10.19
C GLY A 154 -18.47 -10.68 -9.57
N ALA A 155 -18.50 -11.70 -8.71
CA ALA A 155 -17.32 -12.30 -8.10
C ALA A 155 -17.48 -13.83 -7.99
N THR A 156 -16.36 -14.56 -8.05
CA THR A 156 -16.35 -16.02 -7.86
C THR A 156 -15.84 -16.39 -6.48
N MET A 157 -16.73 -16.86 -5.62
CA MET A 157 -16.46 -17.28 -4.24
C MET A 157 -16.04 -18.75 -4.19
N LEU A 158 -14.89 -19.04 -3.57
CA LEU A 158 -14.43 -20.41 -3.33
C LEU A 158 -14.85 -20.85 -1.92
N THR A 159 -15.61 -21.95 -1.84
CA THR A 159 -16.12 -22.45 -0.56
C THR A 159 -16.11 -23.98 -0.52
N GLU A 160 -15.87 -24.54 0.67
CA GLU A 160 -16.06 -25.96 0.92
C GLU A 160 -17.50 -26.31 1.33
N LYS A 161 -18.35 -25.28 1.53
CA LYS A 161 -19.73 -25.37 1.99
C LYS A 161 -20.68 -24.67 1.00
N PRO A 162 -20.77 -25.12 -0.26
CA PRO A 162 -21.49 -24.39 -1.32
C PRO A 162 -22.98 -24.19 -1.02
N ALA A 163 -23.65 -25.16 -0.39
CA ALA A 163 -25.07 -25.04 -0.07
C ALA A 163 -25.32 -23.99 1.02
N GLU A 164 -24.46 -23.96 2.03
CA GLU A 164 -24.53 -23.03 3.16
C GLU A 164 -24.15 -21.61 2.73
N SER A 165 -23.07 -21.44 1.96
CA SER A 165 -22.68 -20.16 1.37
C SER A 165 -23.79 -19.59 0.48
N ARG A 166 -24.44 -20.43 -0.34
CA ARG A 166 -25.61 -20.03 -1.13
C ARG A 166 -26.75 -19.58 -0.24
N SER A 167 -27.17 -20.43 0.70
CA SER A 167 -28.30 -20.14 1.60
C SER A 167 -28.09 -18.83 2.37
N PHE A 168 -26.85 -18.54 2.76
CA PHE A 168 -26.48 -17.31 3.45
C PHE A 168 -26.69 -16.07 2.57
N LEU A 169 -26.22 -16.10 1.32
CA LEU A 169 -26.40 -15.00 0.37
C LEU A 169 -27.88 -14.78 0.00
N GLU A 170 -28.65 -15.86 -0.12
CA GLU A 170 -30.10 -15.78 -0.39
C GLU A 170 -30.87 -15.18 0.80
N SER A 171 -30.49 -15.55 2.03
CA SER A 171 -31.21 -15.14 3.25
C SER A 171 -30.93 -13.70 3.67
N HIS A 172 -29.72 -13.20 3.41
CA HIS A 172 -29.26 -11.94 4.00
C HIS A 172 -28.92 -10.85 2.97
N PHE A 173 -28.58 -11.22 1.74
CA PHE A 173 -28.01 -10.29 0.76
C PHE A 173 -28.85 -10.13 -0.52
N GLY A 174 -30.02 -10.75 -0.58
CA GLY A 174 -30.99 -10.54 -1.65
C GLY A 174 -30.56 -11.12 -3.01
N TYR A 175 -29.79 -12.20 -2.97
CA TYR A 175 -29.46 -13.02 -4.14
C TYR A 175 -30.42 -14.20 -4.26
N ARG A 176 -30.46 -14.81 -5.45
CA ARG A 176 -31.20 -16.05 -5.70
C ARG A 176 -30.46 -16.92 -6.70
N LEU A 177 -30.56 -18.24 -6.56
CA LEU A 177 -30.04 -19.17 -7.56
C LEU A 177 -30.64 -18.89 -8.95
N GLN A 178 -29.76 -18.68 -9.94
CA GLN A 178 -30.13 -18.53 -11.34
C GLN A 178 -29.92 -19.83 -12.11
N ALA A 179 -28.75 -20.45 -11.96
CA ALA A 179 -28.36 -21.65 -12.69
C ALA A 179 -27.19 -22.36 -12.00
N SER A 180 -27.08 -23.67 -12.21
CA SER A 180 -25.93 -24.47 -11.79
C SER A 180 -25.25 -25.09 -13.01
N ARG A 181 -23.93 -25.02 -13.10
CA ARG A 181 -23.12 -25.67 -14.14
C ARG A 181 -21.85 -26.24 -13.53
N GLY A 182 -21.68 -27.56 -13.63
CA GLY A 182 -20.53 -28.24 -13.03
C GLY A 182 -20.47 -28.00 -11.53
N THR A 183 -19.37 -27.43 -11.04
CA THR A 183 -19.15 -27.13 -9.62
C THR A 183 -19.54 -25.69 -9.23
N ILE A 184 -20.26 -24.97 -10.09
CA ILE A 184 -20.60 -23.56 -9.90
C ILE A 184 -22.12 -23.38 -9.81
N ASP A 185 -22.56 -22.79 -8.71
CA ASP A 185 -23.90 -22.24 -8.52
C ASP A 185 -23.86 -20.72 -8.77
N ARG A 186 -24.49 -20.25 -9.85
CA ARG A 186 -24.61 -18.83 -10.17
C ARG A 186 -25.80 -18.23 -9.46
N LEU A 187 -25.55 -17.29 -8.56
CA LEU A 187 -26.58 -16.48 -7.91
C LEU A 187 -26.69 -15.13 -8.59
N VAL A 188 -27.90 -14.58 -8.69
CA VAL A 188 -28.17 -13.28 -9.31
C VAL A 188 -28.94 -12.38 -8.35
N SER A 189 -28.60 -11.09 -8.33
CA SER A 189 -29.30 -10.07 -7.55
C SER A 189 -30.43 -9.41 -8.35
N GLN A 190 -31.11 -8.43 -7.75
CA GLN A 190 -32.12 -7.62 -8.46
C GLN A 190 -31.49 -6.66 -9.48
N SER A 191 -30.24 -6.22 -9.27
CA SER A 191 -29.52 -5.35 -10.22
C SER A 191 -29.08 -6.12 -11.48
N GLY A 192 -29.03 -7.45 -11.38
CA GLY A 192 -28.54 -8.34 -12.42
C GLY A 192 -27.07 -8.73 -12.27
N ASP A 193 -26.33 -8.19 -11.30
CA ASP A 193 -25.00 -8.70 -10.93
C ASP A 193 -25.06 -10.11 -10.31
N ILE A 194 -23.92 -10.81 -10.29
CA ILE A 194 -23.84 -12.23 -9.91
C ILE A 194 -22.81 -12.51 -8.82
N ILE A 195 -23.04 -13.58 -8.08
CA ILE A 195 -22.01 -14.27 -7.31
C ILE A 195 -21.99 -15.73 -7.77
N ASP A 196 -20.85 -16.15 -8.31
CA ASP A 196 -20.61 -17.55 -8.67
C ASP A 196 -20.03 -18.27 -7.44
N VAL A 197 -20.85 -19.11 -6.79
CA VAL A 197 -20.42 -19.94 -5.66
C VAL A 197 -19.83 -21.23 -6.22
N ARG A 198 -18.51 -21.39 -6.08
CA ARG A 198 -17.78 -22.55 -6.59
C ARG A 198 -17.41 -23.49 -5.45
N ASP A 199 -17.82 -24.74 -5.58
CA ASP A 199 -17.38 -25.83 -4.72
C ASP A 199 -15.87 -26.07 -4.89
N ALA A 200 -15.15 -25.84 -3.80
CA ALA A 200 -13.69 -25.91 -3.70
C ALA A 200 -13.23 -26.95 -2.67
N ARG A 201 -14.07 -27.94 -2.34
CA ARG A 201 -13.70 -29.05 -1.44
C ARG A 201 -12.42 -29.74 -1.91
N GLY A 202 -11.48 -29.91 -1.00
CA GLY A 202 -10.17 -30.52 -1.29
C GLY A 202 -9.17 -29.60 -1.99
N PHE A 203 -9.47 -28.31 -2.13
CA PHE A 203 -8.52 -27.29 -2.58
C PHE A 203 -7.76 -26.67 -1.39
N TRP A 204 -6.71 -25.89 -1.66
CA TRP A 204 -5.93 -25.23 -0.61
C TRP A 204 -6.70 -24.06 0.01
N SER A 205 -6.46 -23.81 1.30
CA SER A 205 -6.98 -22.63 1.97
C SER A 205 -6.41 -21.35 1.38
N GLY A 206 -7.22 -20.29 1.42
CA GLY A 206 -6.76 -18.95 1.15
C GLY A 206 -5.66 -18.51 2.12
N ALA A 207 -4.80 -17.61 1.68
CA ALA A 207 -3.82 -16.92 2.51
C ALA A 207 -3.90 -15.41 2.20
N PRO A 208 -4.09 -14.54 3.21
CA PRO A 208 -4.16 -13.10 2.99
C PRO A 208 -2.80 -12.56 2.50
N GLY A 209 -2.83 -11.48 1.74
CA GLY A 209 -1.64 -10.83 1.20
C GLY A 209 -1.96 -10.06 -0.08
N THR A 210 -0.92 -9.47 -0.67
CA THR A 210 -1.03 -8.79 -1.96
C THR A 210 -1.51 -9.75 -3.05
N GLY A 211 -2.37 -9.29 -3.96
CA GLY A 211 -2.97 -10.12 -5.01
C GLY A 211 -4.17 -10.95 -4.55
N THR A 212 -4.75 -10.65 -3.39
CA THR A 212 -5.98 -11.28 -2.91
C THR A 212 -7.12 -10.28 -2.77
N VAL A 213 -8.34 -10.78 -2.92
CA VAL A 213 -9.56 -10.02 -2.64
C VAL A 213 -9.85 -10.14 -1.15
N ASP A 214 -9.98 -9.00 -0.48
CA ASP A 214 -10.25 -8.92 0.95
C ASP A 214 -11.73 -9.23 1.23
N HIS A 215 -12.64 -8.56 0.52
CA HIS A 215 -14.08 -8.79 0.63
C HIS A 215 -14.87 -8.35 -0.61
N VAL A 216 -16.10 -8.84 -0.69
CA VAL A 216 -17.15 -8.33 -1.59
C VAL A 216 -18.23 -7.65 -0.75
N ALA A 217 -18.60 -6.44 -1.14
CA ALA A 217 -19.65 -5.67 -0.49
C ALA A 217 -20.93 -5.68 -1.31
N PHE A 218 -22.07 -5.77 -0.63
CA PHE A 218 -23.41 -5.78 -1.18
C PHE A 218 -24.19 -4.55 -0.74
N ARG A 219 -25.19 -4.15 -1.52
CA ARG A 219 -25.94 -2.91 -1.30
C ARG A 219 -27.01 -3.09 -0.23
N ALA A 220 -27.02 -2.20 0.75
CA ALA A 220 -28.13 -1.93 1.65
C ALA A 220 -28.89 -0.68 1.21
N ALA A 221 -30.21 -0.71 1.40
CA ALA A 221 -31.07 0.44 1.11
C ALA A 221 -30.74 1.65 2.01
N ASP A 222 -30.50 1.37 3.27
CA ASP A 222 -30.34 2.36 4.32
C ASP A 222 -29.75 1.68 5.56
N GLU A 223 -29.58 2.47 6.62
CA GLU A 223 -29.12 1.95 7.90
C GLU A 223 -30.12 0.99 8.55
N GLU A 224 -31.43 1.11 8.30
CA GLU A 224 -32.42 0.18 8.84
C GLU A 224 -32.21 -1.22 8.28
N ALA A 225 -31.94 -1.33 6.97
CA ALA A 225 -31.58 -2.59 6.33
C ALA A 225 -30.31 -3.20 6.96
N LEU A 226 -29.28 -2.40 7.26
CA LEU A 226 -28.07 -2.87 7.96
C LEU A 226 -28.41 -3.46 9.34
N HIS A 227 -29.17 -2.74 10.16
CA HIS A 227 -29.55 -3.19 11.50
C HIS A 227 -30.41 -4.46 11.45
N SER A 228 -31.30 -4.58 10.46
CA SER A 228 -32.14 -5.75 10.27
C SER A 228 -31.31 -7.00 9.94
N VAL A 229 -30.36 -6.89 9.00
CA VAL A 229 -29.44 -7.99 8.66
C VAL A 229 -28.55 -8.35 9.83
N ARG A 230 -27.99 -7.35 10.54
CA ARG A 230 -27.19 -7.57 11.75
C ARG A 230 -27.96 -8.40 12.78
N LYS A 231 -29.19 -8.00 13.10
CA LYS A 231 -30.03 -8.71 14.06
C LYS A 231 -30.32 -10.15 13.64
N ALA A 232 -30.51 -10.40 12.33
CA ALA A 232 -30.72 -11.73 11.80
C ALA A 232 -29.46 -12.63 11.93
N LEU A 233 -28.27 -12.05 11.70
CA LEU A 233 -26.99 -12.74 11.87
C LEU A 233 -26.70 -13.06 13.34
N GLU A 234 -26.93 -12.11 14.25
CA GLU A 234 -26.78 -12.29 15.70
C GLU A 234 -27.73 -13.37 16.25
N ALA A 235 -28.95 -13.47 15.71
CA ALA A 235 -29.94 -14.48 16.13
C ALA A 235 -29.56 -15.92 15.75
N THR A 236 -28.66 -16.10 14.79
CA THR A 236 -28.25 -17.41 14.28
C THR A 236 -26.84 -17.82 14.71
N ASP A 237 -26.17 -16.98 15.52
CA ASP A 237 -24.75 -17.11 15.92
C ASP A 237 -23.83 -17.35 14.69
N ALA A 238 -24.21 -16.76 13.55
CA ALA A 238 -23.64 -17.10 12.25
C ALA A 238 -22.20 -16.57 12.08
N SER A 239 -21.89 -15.40 12.66
CA SER A 239 -20.56 -14.77 12.66
C SER A 239 -20.55 -13.54 13.56
N PRO A 240 -19.40 -13.16 14.16
CA PRO A 240 -19.19 -11.81 14.67
C PRO A 240 -19.49 -10.77 13.59
N THR A 241 -20.14 -9.68 13.98
CA THR A 241 -20.49 -8.57 13.09
C THR A 241 -19.90 -7.26 13.58
N ASN A 242 -19.28 -6.49 12.67
CA ASN A 242 -18.76 -5.17 12.97
C ASN A 242 -19.41 -4.12 12.07
N MET A 243 -19.86 -3.01 12.64
CA MET A 243 -20.42 -1.88 11.89
C MET A 243 -19.48 -0.69 11.93
N HIS A 244 -19.27 -0.03 10.80
CA HIS A 244 -18.38 1.13 10.70
C HIS A 244 -19.00 2.27 9.90
N ASP A 245 -18.67 3.51 10.31
CA ASP A 245 -18.84 4.71 9.50
C ASP A 245 -17.62 4.86 8.58
N ARG A 246 -17.81 4.66 7.27
CA ARG A 246 -16.74 4.87 6.28
C ARG A 246 -16.87 6.23 5.60
N LYS A 247 -17.66 7.16 6.15
CA LYS A 247 -18.01 8.49 5.60
C LYS A 247 -18.80 8.45 4.28
N TYR A 248 -18.36 7.67 3.31
CA TYR A 248 -18.97 7.49 2.00
C TYR A 248 -20.14 6.52 2.02
N PHE A 249 -20.15 5.62 3.00
CA PHE A 249 -21.18 4.62 3.27
C PHE A 249 -21.07 4.12 4.72
N ARG A 250 -22.17 3.53 5.21
CA ARG A 250 -22.20 2.72 6.43
C ARG A 250 -22.00 1.27 6.05
N SER A 251 -21.22 0.55 6.84
CA SER A 251 -20.83 -0.84 6.52
C SER A 251 -21.17 -1.79 7.67
N LEU A 252 -21.48 -3.04 7.35
CA LEU A 252 -21.62 -4.18 8.25
C LEU A 252 -20.81 -5.35 7.68
N TYR A 253 -19.78 -5.80 8.39
CA TYR A 253 -18.96 -6.94 7.99
C TYR A 253 -19.42 -8.23 8.67
N ALA A 254 -19.41 -9.33 7.93
CA ALA A 254 -19.66 -10.67 8.45
C ALA A 254 -18.88 -11.72 7.63
N ARG A 255 -18.54 -12.85 8.24
CA ARG A 255 -18.03 -14.01 7.49
C ARG A 255 -19.19 -14.94 7.15
N GLU A 256 -19.27 -15.34 5.89
CA GLU A 256 -20.20 -16.39 5.47
C GLU A 256 -19.70 -17.79 5.92
N PRO A 257 -20.53 -18.84 5.92
CA PRO A 257 -20.18 -20.16 6.48
C PRO A 257 -18.91 -20.83 5.92
N GLY A 258 -18.52 -20.51 4.69
CA GLY A 258 -17.29 -20.91 3.99
C GLY A 258 -16.06 -20.07 4.34
N GLY A 259 -16.21 -19.00 5.13
CA GLY A 259 -15.14 -18.16 5.67
C GLY A 259 -14.90 -16.86 4.92
N THR A 260 -15.50 -16.66 3.74
CA THR A 260 -15.33 -15.44 2.93
C THR A 260 -15.85 -14.23 3.69
N LEU A 261 -15.07 -13.15 3.71
CA LEU A 261 -15.52 -11.88 4.29
C LEU A 261 -16.48 -11.19 3.31
N VAL A 262 -17.67 -10.87 3.79
CA VAL A 262 -18.66 -10.09 3.04
C VAL A 262 -19.01 -8.82 3.81
N GLU A 263 -19.42 -7.80 3.06
CA GLU A 263 -19.88 -6.53 3.61
C GLU A 263 -21.29 -6.23 3.11
N LEU A 264 -22.10 -5.60 3.96
CA LEU A 264 -23.30 -4.88 3.55
C LEU A 264 -23.04 -3.37 3.69
N ALA A 265 -23.23 -2.61 2.62
CA ALA A 265 -22.87 -1.19 2.54
C ALA A 265 -24.03 -0.33 2.01
N THR A 266 -24.31 0.80 2.65
CA THR A 266 -25.35 1.74 2.17
C THR A 266 -24.90 2.50 0.93
N ASP A 267 -25.79 2.68 -0.04
CA ASP A 267 -25.49 3.45 -1.26
C ASP A 267 -25.13 4.93 -1.02
N LYS A 268 -25.62 5.50 0.09
CA LYS A 268 -25.44 6.90 0.46
C LYS A 268 -24.48 7.04 1.65
N PRO A 269 -23.79 8.20 1.79
CA PRO A 269 -23.92 9.41 0.96
C PRO A 269 -23.21 9.38 -0.40
N GLY A 270 -22.25 8.48 -0.62
CA GLY A 270 -21.50 8.35 -1.88
C GLY A 270 -20.26 9.23 -1.97
N MET A 271 -19.54 9.12 -3.09
CA MET A 271 -18.19 9.70 -3.26
C MET A 271 -18.16 11.24 -3.36
N THR A 272 -19.30 11.86 -3.68
CA THR A 272 -19.41 13.32 -3.85
C THR A 272 -19.70 14.08 -2.56
N VAL A 273 -19.73 13.39 -1.40
CA VAL A 273 -20.02 14.02 -0.11
C VAL A 273 -18.95 15.03 0.31
N ASP A 274 -17.71 14.86 -0.15
CA ASP A 274 -16.55 15.67 0.22
C ASP A 274 -15.65 16.09 -0.96
N GLU A 275 -16.03 15.77 -2.19
CA GLU A 275 -15.40 16.22 -3.43
C GLU A 275 -16.45 16.50 -4.50
N GLU A 276 -16.24 17.58 -5.25
CA GLU A 276 -17.06 17.88 -6.43
C GLU A 276 -16.91 16.81 -7.51
N HIS A 277 -17.98 16.53 -8.26
CA HIS A 277 -18.00 15.47 -9.27
C HIS A 277 -16.84 15.59 -10.29
N ALA A 278 -16.46 16.81 -10.70
CA ALA A 278 -15.36 17.03 -11.64
C ALA A 278 -13.97 16.78 -11.03
N ALA A 279 -13.85 16.81 -9.70
CA ALA A 279 -12.59 16.73 -8.97
C ALA A 279 -12.39 15.40 -8.21
N LEU A 280 -13.35 14.46 -8.28
CA LEU A 280 -13.28 13.16 -7.62
C LEU A 280 -11.92 12.48 -7.83
N GLY A 281 -11.37 11.96 -6.73
CA GLY A 281 -10.09 11.26 -6.71
C GLY A 281 -8.88 12.17 -6.79
N GLY A 282 -9.05 13.50 -6.75
CA GLY A 282 -7.96 14.47 -6.81
C GLY A 282 -7.35 14.80 -5.45
N LYS A 283 -8.03 14.48 -4.34
CA LYS A 283 -7.57 14.74 -2.97
C LYS A 283 -7.41 13.47 -2.17
N LEU A 284 -6.41 13.47 -1.29
CA LEU A 284 -6.22 12.47 -0.24
C LEU A 284 -7.01 12.87 1.01
N PHE A 285 -7.84 11.96 1.50
CA PHE A 285 -8.54 12.09 2.77
C PHE A 285 -7.91 11.22 3.85
N ALA A 286 -8.20 11.54 5.12
CA ALA A 286 -7.92 10.65 6.24
C ALA A 286 -9.19 10.50 7.11
N PRO A 287 -9.40 9.32 7.70
CA PRO A 287 -10.45 9.11 8.69
C PRO A 287 -10.33 10.11 9.85
N PRO A 288 -11.44 10.61 10.42
CA PRO A 288 -11.41 11.57 11.54
C PRO A 288 -10.66 11.06 12.79
N GLU A 289 -10.66 9.75 12.99
CA GLU A 289 -10.05 9.08 14.15
C GLU A 289 -8.54 8.81 13.95
N ALA A 290 -7.98 9.14 12.79
CA ALA A 290 -6.55 8.98 12.56
C ALA A 290 -5.77 9.89 13.52
N ILE A 291 -4.99 9.27 14.41
CA ILE A 291 -4.19 9.95 15.45
C ILE A 291 -3.11 10.86 14.81
N THR A 292 -2.78 10.63 13.54
CA THR A 292 -1.72 11.31 12.80
C THR A 292 -2.24 12.48 11.97
N ASN A 293 -1.51 13.60 11.97
CA ASN A 293 -1.79 14.74 11.08
C ASN A 293 -1.78 14.30 9.60
N LEU A 294 -2.77 14.72 8.82
CA LEU A 294 -2.89 14.44 7.38
C LEU A 294 -1.64 14.82 6.58
N HIS A 295 -0.92 15.88 6.98
CA HIS A 295 0.35 16.24 6.35
C HIS A 295 1.40 15.14 6.51
N ASP A 296 1.58 14.64 7.73
CA ASP A 296 2.54 13.57 8.03
C ASP A 296 2.13 12.26 7.33
N LEU A 297 0.83 11.94 7.28
CA LEU A 297 0.31 10.81 6.48
C LEU A 297 0.64 10.95 5.00
N LYS A 298 0.41 12.13 4.40
CA LYS A 298 0.70 12.40 2.99
C LYS A 298 2.18 12.18 2.66
N VAL A 299 3.06 12.43 3.62
CA VAL A 299 4.51 12.22 3.46
C VAL A 299 4.86 10.73 3.50
N MET A 300 4.16 9.92 4.29
CA MET A 300 4.41 8.47 4.43
C MET A 300 3.74 7.63 3.34
N LEU A 301 2.56 8.03 2.90
CA LEU A 301 1.78 7.26 1.93
C LEU A 301 2.47 7.29 0.56
N PRO A 302 2.42 6.17 -0.19
CA PRO A 302 3.13 6.07 -1.45
C PRO A 302 2.57 7.08 -2.47
N GLN A 303 3.47 7.82 -3.11
CA GLN A 303 3.13 8.70 -4.22
C GLN A 303 2.94 7.89 -5.51
N PHE A 304 2.00 8.34 -6.33
CA PHE A 304 1.77 7.80 -7.65
C PHE A 304 1.36 8.91 -8.61
N SER A 305 1.45 8.60 -9.90
CA SER A 305 1.07 9.50 -10.98
C SER A 305 -0.05 8.88 -11.80
N MET A 306 -1.01 9.72 -12.22
CA MET A 306 -2.05 9.28 -13.15
C MET A 306 -1.46 9.03 -14.54
N PRO A 307 -2.12 8.24 -15.41
CA PRO A 307 -1.67 8.01 -16.78
C PRO A 307 -1.32 9.32 -17.51
N GLY A 308 -0.13 9.38 -18.09
CA GLY A 308 0.39 10.55 -18.81
C GLY A 308 1.08 11.60 -17.93
N GLN A 309 1.04 11.49 -16.61
CA GLN A 309 1.76 12.42 -15.71
C GLN A 309 3.22 11.97 -15.46
N PRO A 310 4.14 12.91 -15.20
CA PRO A 310 5.51 12.60 -14.80
C PRO A 310 5.54 11.74 -13.52
N ARG A 311 6.48 10.81 -13.42
CA ARG A 311 6.60 9.90 -12.27
C ARG A 311 8.02 9.44 -12.00
N ILE A 312 8.25 8.98 -10.78
CA ILE A 312 9.44 8.19 -10.44
C ILE A 312 9.22 6.76 -10.92
N ASN A 313 10.14 6.27 -11.75
CA ASN A 313 10.15 4.88 -12.16
C ASN A 313 10.98 4.07 -11.15
N TYR A 314 10.31 3.44 -10.20
CA TYR A 314 10.95 2.56 -9.23
C TYR A 314 11.76 1.45 -9.93
N ARG A 315 12.94 1.19 -9.38
CA ARG A 315 13.90 0.20 -9.83
C ARG A 315 13.97 -0.91 -8.81
N GLU A 316 14.02 -2.15 -9.28
CA GLU A 316 14.31 -3.29 -8.44
C GLU A 316 15.77 -3.21 -7.98
N LEU A 317 15.97 -2.88 -6.71
CA LEU A 317 17.27 -2.76 -6.04
C LEU A 317 17.28 -3.68 -4.80
N PRO A 318 18.45 -3.98 -4.21
CA PRO A 318 18.57 -4.98 -3.14
C PRO A 318 17.82 -4.65 -1.83
N PHE A 319 17.29 -3.43 -1.69
CA PHE A 319 16.51 -3.00 -0.55
C PHE A 319 15.14 -2.48 -1.00
N VAL A 320 14.11 -2.79 -0.21
CA VAL A 320 12.83 -2.10 -0.30
C VAL A 320 13.06 -0.63 0.06
N HIS A 321 12.57 0.26 -0.79
CA HIS A 321 12.75 1.69 -0.62
C HIS A 321 11.57 2.47 -1.19
N ARG A 322 11.34 3.66 -0.64
CA ARG A 322 10.26 4.57 -1.04
C ARG A 322 10.78 5.98 -1.17
N PHE A 323 10.20 6.70 -2.13
CA PHE A 323 10.41 8.12 -2.30
C PHE A 323 9.22 8.92 -1.78
N TYR A 324 9.53 10.05 -1.15
CA TYR A 324 8.65 11.20 -1.10
C TYR A 324 9.35 12.36 -1.80
N THR A 325 8.76 12.87 -2.88
CA THR A 325 9.22 14.07 -3.57
C THR A 325 8.25 15.21 -3.26
N PRO A 326 8.73 16.31 -2.65
CA PRO A 326 7.89 17.46 -2.38
C PRO A 326 7.49 18.17 -3.68
N PRO A 327 6.45 19.02 -3.68
CA PRO A 327 6.00 19.73 -4.87
C PRO A 327 7.03 20.68 -5.50
N ASP A 328 7.97 21.22 -4.70
CA ASP A 328 9.04 22.13 -5.14
C ASP A 328 10.40 21.64 -4.59
N PRO A 329 10.98 20.58 -5.20
CA PRO A 329 12.22 19.98 -4.71
C PRO A 329 13.43 20.85 -5.07
N ASP A 330 14.38 21.00 -4.14
CA ASP A 330 15.64 21.75 -4.34
C ASP A 330 16.79 20.90 -4.92
N GLY A 331 16.51 19.62 -5.18
CA GLY A 331 17.45 18.63 -5.69
C GLY A 331 18.30 17.95 -4.61
N SER A 332 18.13 18.29 -3.33
CA SER A 332 18.71 17.52 -2.24
C SER A 332 17.94 16.22 -2.02
N VAL A 333 18.67 15.17 -1.62
CA VAL A 333 18.10 13.84 -1.38
C VAL A 333 18.53 13.35 -0.01
N PHE A 334 17.56 13.00 0.83
CA PHE A 334 17.81 12.48 2.17
C PHE A 334 17.60 10.97 2.19
N VAL A 335 18.66 10.20 2.40
CA VAL A 335 18.59 8.74 2.53
C VAL A 335 18.31 8.39 3.99
N LEU A 336 17.18 7.75 4.25
CA LEU A 336 16.67 7.56 5.61
C LEU A 336 16.79 6.10 6.06
N LEU A 337 17.45 5.89 7.20
CA LEU A 337 17.65 4.58 7.81
C LEU A 337 16.93 4.48 9.17
N HIS A 338 15.84 3.70 9.21
CA HIS A 338 14.98 3.60 10.38
C HIS A 338 15.61 2.87 11.58
N GLY A 339 15.04 3.06 12.77
CA GLY A 339 15.39 2.31 13.98
C GLY A 339 14.78 0.91 14.01
N SER A 340 15.08 0.14 15.05
CA SER A 340 14.53 -1.23 15.21
C SER A 340 13.00 -1.21 15.20
N GLY A 341 12.37 -2.06 14.40
CA GLY A 341 10.90 -2.14 14.32
C GLY A 341 10.24 -1.06 13.45
N GLY A 342 11.03 -0.09 12.97
CA GLY A 342 10.58 0.87 11.96
C GLY A 342 10.56 0.28 10.55
N ASN A 343 10.31 1.15 9.58
CA ASN A 343 10.27 0.86 8.16
C ASN A 343 10.76 2.08 7.34
N GLU A 344 10.74 1.96 6.02
CA GLU A 344 11.21 2.99 5.09
C GLU A 344 10.47 4.33 5.20
N THR A 345 9.27 4.41 5.79
CA THR A 345 8.54 5.68 5.91
C THR A 345 8.69 6.35 7.28
N THR A 346 9.22 5.64 8.28
CA THR A 346 9.24 6.04 9.70
C THR A 346 9.86 7.42 9.93
N LEU A 347 10.93 7.74 9.21
CA LEU A 347 11.67 8.99 9.36
C LEU A 347 11.10 10.13 8.50
N MET A 348 10.25 9.82 7.51
CA MET A 348 9.88 10.81 6.50
C MET A 348 9.14 12.03 7.07
N PRO A 349 8.17 11.91 8.01
CA PRO A 349 7.50 13.08 8.57
C PRO A 349 8.44 14.05 9.29
N LEU A 350 9.37 13.52 10.11
CA LEU A 350 10.35 14.34 10.83
C LEU A 350 11.27 15.07 9.85
N LEU A 351 11.77 14.37 8.83
CA LEU A 351 12.70 14.97 7.87
C LEU A 351 12.00 15.88 6.87
N ASN A 352 10.72 15.68 6.56
CA ASN A 352 9.97 16.66 5.78
C ASN A 352 9.78 17.99 6.53
N LYS A 353 9.60 17.95 7.86
CA LYS A 353 9.57 19.19 8.68
C LYS A 353 10.95 19.86 8.75
N ALA A 354 12.02 19.08 8.84
CA ALA A 354 13.38 19.60 8.92
C ALA A 354 13.89 20.14 7.56
N ALA A 355 13.55 19.48 6.45
CA ALA A 355 13.99 19.81 5.10
C ALA A 355 12.82 19.69 4.10
N PRO A 356 11.88 20.66 4.08
CA PRO A 356 10.61 20.54 3.35
C PRO A 356 10.74 20.48 1.83
N ARG A 357 11.90 20.88 1.29
CA ARG A 357 12.21 20.85 -0.15
C ARG A 357 13.10 19.68 -0.56
N ALA A 358 13.53 18.84 0.38
CA ALA A 358 14.32 17.67 0.08
C ALA A 358 13.44 16.51 -0.42
N THR A 359 13.94 15.78 -1.42
CA THR A 359 13.40 14.46 -1.75
C THR A 359 13.86 13.47 -0.69
N LEU A 360 12.93 12.68 -0.14
CA LEU A 360 13.23 11.69 0.90
C LEU A 360 13.28 10.31 0.26
N LEU A 361 14.40 9.61 0.40
CA LEU A 361 14.60 8.20 0.01
C LEU A 361 14.67 7.35 1.28
N GLY A 362 13.53 6.81 1.68
CA GLY A 362 13.43 5.89 2.80
C GLY A 362 13.80 4.48 2.40
N VAL A 363 14.52 3.75 3.28
CA VAL A 363 15.01 2.40 3.00
C VAL A 363 14.69 1.46 4.16
N ARG A 364 14.24 0.23 3.86
CA ARG A 364 13.88 -0.79 4.86
C ARG A 364 15.05 -1.74 5.11
N GLY A 365 15.45 -1.90 6.37
CA GLY A 365 16.44 -2.90 6.77
C GLY A 365 15.97 -4.33 6.49
N ARG A 366 16.92 -5.24 6.24
CA ARG A 366 16.66 -6.60 5.73
C ARG A 366 16.66 -7.68 6.81
N ALA A 367 17.16 -7.40 8.01
CA ALA A 367 17.18 -8.34 9.12
C ALA A 367 15.78 -8.40 9.76
N THR A 368 15.17 -9.58 9.85
CA THR A 368 13.78 -9.78 10.31
C THR A 368 13.63 -10.89 11.35
N GLU A 369 14.73 -11.39 11.91
CA GLU A 369 14.76 -12.54 12.82
C GLU A 369 13.94 -12.32 14.10
N GLU A 370 13.73 -11.06 14.49
CA GLU A 370 12.93 -10.66 15.65
C GLU A 370 11.44 -10.40 15.29
N GLY A 371 11.02 -10.72 14.06
CA GLY A 371 9.64 -10.53 13.59
C GLY A 371 9.34 -9.11 13.07
N PHE A 372 10.31 -8.20 13.11
CA PHE A 372 10.20 -6.85 12.58
C PHE A 372 11.53 -6.38 11.96
N PRO A 373 11.51 -5.37 11.06
CA PRO A 373 12.71 -4.95 10.34
C PRO A 373 13.80 -4.33 11.23
N ARG A 374 15.04 -4.68 10.90
CA ARG A 374 16.31 -4.17 11.44
C ARG A 374 17.37 -4.12 10.33
N TRP A 375 18.49 -3.48 10.63
CA TRP A 375 19.62 -3.36 9.71
C TRP A 375 20.66 -4.46 9.81
N TYR A 376 20.67 -5.20 10.93
CA TYR A 376 21.56 -6.34 11.19
C TYR A 376 21.09 -7.09 12.43
N LYS A 377 21.52 -8.35 12.55
CA LYS A 377 21.18 -9.27 13.64
C LYS A 377 21.69 -8.81 14.98
N ARG A 378 20.82 -8.97 15.98
CA ARG A 378 21.09 -8.64 17.37
C ARG A 378 21.22 -9.92 18.19
N ILE A 379 22.23 -9.96 19.07
CA ILE A 379 22.46 -11.08 19.99
C ILE A 379 21.92 -10.72 21.37
N THR A 380 22.26 -9.52 21.85
CA THR A 380 21.68 -8.90 23.06
C THR A 380 21.37 -7.43 22.78
N PRO A 381 20.68 -6.69 23.67
CA PRO A 381 20.49 -5.25 23.50
C PRO A 381 21.79 -4.45 23.25
N PHE A 382 22.96 -5.00 23.63
CA PHE A 382 24.26 -4.32 23.54
C PHE A 382 25.32 -5.11 22.76
N SER A 383 24.97 -6.26 22.16
CA SER A 383 25.90 -7.06 21.35
C SER A 383 25.24 -7.55 20.07
N PHE A 384 26.00 -7.49 18.98
CA PHE A 384 25.48 -7.62 17.62
C PHE A 384 26.36 -8.54 16.79
N ASP A 385 25.77 -9.19 15.79
CA ASP A 385 26.52 -10.05 14.88
C ASP A 385 27.41 -9.20 13.96
N GLN A 386 28.72 -9.33 14.14
CA GLN A 386 29.71 -8.52 13.46
C GLN A 386 29.83 -8.85 11.96
N ASN A 387 29.60 -10.10 11.58
CA ASN A 387 29.63 -10.50 10.17
C ASN A 387 28.39 -10.01 9.45
N ASP A 388 27.24 -10.05 10.14
CA ASP A 388 25.98 -9.52 9.62
C ASP A 388 26.05 -8.01 9.41
N ILE A 389 26.60 -7.24 10.37
CA ILE A 389 26.84 -5.79 10.20
C ILE A 389 27.66 -5.51 8.92
N LYS A 390 28.78 -6.22 8.73
CA LYS A 390 29.65 -6.03 7.55
C LYS A 390 28.93 -6.37 6.24
N THR A 391 28.19 -7.48 6.23
CA THR A 391 27.44 -7.93 5.05
C THR A 391 26.32 -6.96 4.69
N GLU A 392 25.59 -6.45 5.68
CA GLU A 392 24.51 -5.48 5.47
C GLU A 392 25.06 -4.10 5.07
N ALA A 393 26.22 -3.70 5.59
CA ALA A 393 26.92 -2.49 5.16
C ALA A 393 27.36 -2.58 3.69
N GLU A 394 27.97 -3.70 3.28
CA GLU A 394 28.37 -3.93 1.89
C GLU A 394 27.16 -3.90 0.94
N ALA A 395 26.08 -4.58 1.33
CA ALA A 395 24.85 -4.58 0.54
C ALA A 395 24.23 -3.18 0.44
N PHE A 396 24.24 -2.40 1.52
CA PHE A 396 23.73 -1.03 1.53
C PHE A 396 24.60 -0.12 0.66
N ALA A 397 25.93 -0.26 0.69
CA ALA A 397 26.83 0.48 -0.19
C ALA A 397 26.51 0.21 -1.67
N ALA A 398 26.35 -1.06 -2.05
CA ALA A 398 25.94 -1.43 -3.41
C ALA A 398 24.55 -0.89 -3.79
N PHE A 399 23.62 -0.84 -2.83
CA PHE A 399 22.31 -0.23 -3.03
C PHE A 399 22.43 1.27 -3.33
N ILE A 400 23.24 2.02 -2.59
CA ILE A 400 23.43 3.45 -2.81
C ILE A 400 24.04 3.74 -4.18
N GLU A 401 25.09 3.01 -4.57
CA GLU A 401 25.68 3.12 -5.90
C GLU A 401 24.65 2.85 -7.01
N GLY A 402 23.85 1.80 -6.83
CA GLY A 402 22.74 1.45 -7.70
C GLY A 402 21.67 2.55 -7.76
N ALA A 403 21.30 3.12 -6.62
CA ALA A 403 20.29 4.17 -6.50
C ALA A 403 20.75 5.47 -7.16
N VAL A 404 21.97 5.93 -6.87
CA VAL A 404 22.60 7.11 -7.48
C VAL A 404 22.56 6.99 -9.00
N LYS A 405 23.04 5.87 -9.53
CA LYS A 405 23.08 5.64 -10.98
C LYS A 405 21.69 5.52 -11.60
N SER A 406 20.79 4.75 -10.98
CA SER A 406 19.51 4.37 -11.60
C SER A 406 18.43 5.43 -11.47
N TYR A 407 18.55 6.32 -10.48
CA TYR A 407 17.66 7.46 -10.26
C TYR A 407 18.28 8.80 -10.65
N GLY A 408 19.57 8.84 -11.01
CA GLY A 408 20.26 10.08 -11.37
C GLY A 408 20.41 11.04 -10.19
N LEU A 409 20.67 10.51 -8.99
CA LEU A 409 20.86 11.32 -7.80
C LEU A 409 22.24 12.00 -7.87
N ASP A 410 22.33 13.26 -7.44
CA ASP A 410 23.61 13.97 -7.30
C ASP A 410 24.25 13.57 -5.97
N PRO A 411 25.36 12.80 -5.95
CA PRO A 411 25.98 12.33 -4.71
C PRO A 411 26.41 13.46 -3.77
N GLN A 412 26.73 14.64 -4.30
CA GLN A 412 27.13 15.81 -3.51
C GLN A 412 25.96 16.46 -2.78
N LYS A 413 24.72 16.14 -3.19
CA LYS A 413 23.48 16.63 -2.57
C LYS A 413 22.77 15.56 -1.74
N VAL A 414 23.41 14.41 -1.54
CA VAL A 414 22.86 13.34 -0.69
C VAL A 414 23.23 13.58 0.77
N VAL A 415 22.23 13.56 1.64
CA VAL A 415 22.39 13.58 3.10
C VAL A 415 21.85 12.27 3.67
N TYR A 416 22.62 11.60 4.50
CA TYR A 416 22.18 10.35 5.13
C TYR A 416 21.63 10.65 6.53
N VAL A 417 20.51 10.05 6.89
CA VAL A 417 19.93 10.22 8.23
C VAL A 417 19.57 8.86 8.79
N GLY A 418 20.26 8.48 9.85
CA GLY A 418 19.99 7.24 10.57
C GLY A 418 19.38 7.51 11.93
N TYR A 419 18.47 6.63 12.36
CA TYR A 419 17.94 6.60 13.72
C TYR A 419 18.24 5.27 14.42
N SER A 420 18.78 5.32 15.64
CA SER A 420 19.04 4.16 16.50
C SER A 420 19.83 3.09 15.73
N ASN A 421 19.26 1.91 15.52
CA ASN A 421 19.87 0.82 14.74
C ASN A 421 20.30 1.23 13.32
N GLY A 422 19.53 2.08 12.63
CA GLY A 422 19.90 2.61 11.32
C GLY A 422 21.06 3.62 11.39
N ALA A 423 21.11 4.43 12.45
CA ALA A 423 22.26 5.30 12.73
C ALA A 423 23.53 4.49 13.00
N ASN A 424 23.39 3.34 13.65
CA ASN A 424 24.51 2.45 13.94
C ASN A 424 25.08 1.78 12.69
N LEU A 425 24.23 1.36 11.76
CA LEU A 425 24.71 0.90 10.45
C LEU A 425 25.40 2.05 9.71
N LEU A 426 24.80 3.25 9.70
CA LEU A 426 25.36 4.42 9.05
C LEU A 426 26.73 4.81 9.61
N ASN A 427 26.92 4.75 10.93
CA ASN A 427 28.24 5.00 11.51
C ASN A 427 29.24 3.88 11.18
N SER A 428 28.80 2.62 11.05
CA SER A 428 29.68 1.51 10.66
C SER A 428 30.10 1.63 9.19
N LEU A 429 29.20 2.09 8.33
CA LEU A 429 29.44 2.38 6.91
C LEU A 429 30.56 3.40 6.72
N LEU A 430 30.66 4.43 7.56
CA LEU A 430 31.75 5.42 7.50
C LEU A 430 33.13 4.76 7.55
N TYR A 431 33.29 3.69 8.33
CA TYR A 431 34.58 2.99 8.48
C TYR A 431 34.76 1.86 7.47
N LEU A 432 33.69 1.12 7.15
CA LEU A 432 33.76 -0.04 6.25
C LEU A 432 33.81 0.37 4.77
N HIS A 433 33.17 1.49 4.42
CA HIS A 433 33.06 2.02 3.06
C HIS A 433 33.37 3.53 3.06
N PRO A 434 34.62 3.93 3.36
CA PRO A 434 35.01 5.33 3.36
C PRO A 434 34.76 5.97 1.99
N ASN A 435 34.39 7.25 1.98
CA ASN A 435 33.99 8.06 0.81
C ASN A 435 32.56 7.85 0.28
N LEU A 436 31.78 6.91 0.80
CA LEU A 436 30.37 6.76 0.38
C LEU A 436 29.47 7.86 0.98
N VAL A 437 29.73 8.22 2.23
CA VAL A 437 28.91 9.13 3.03
C VAL A 437 29.74 10.38 3.34
N HIS A 438 29.34 11.52 2.79
CA HIS A 438 29.99 12.81 3.03
C HIS A 438 29.23 13.70 4.01
N LYS A 439 27.90 13.51 4.14
CA LYS A 439 27.06 14.31 5.02
C LYS A 439 26.03 13.43 5.72
N ALA A 440 26.02 13.41 7.05
CA ALA A 440 25.09 12.55 7.78
C ALA A 440 24.60 13.09 9.14
N VAL A 441 23.38 12.70 9.50
CA VAL A 441 22.78 12.89 10.82
C VAL A 441 22.62 11.54 11.51
N LEU A 442 23.19 11.41 12.71
CA LEU A 442 23.18 10.22 13.55
C LEU A 442 22.29 10.46 14.78
N LEU A 443 21.03 10.03 14.71
CA LEU A 443 20.06 10.17 15.79
C LEU A 443 20.14 8.96 16.73
N ARG A 444 20.41 9.18 18.01
CA ARG A 444 20.50 8.13 19.05
C ARG A 444 21.44 6.98 18.69
N SER A 445 22.60 7.31 18.12
CA SER A 445 23.58 6.34 17.67
C SER A 445 24.56 5.91 18.76
N MET A 446 25.09 4.70 18.62
CA MET A 446 26.18 4.14 19.41
C MET A 446 27.16 3.39 18.49
N PRO A 447 28.44 3.25 18.86
CA PRO A 447 29.37 2.40 18.14
C PRO A 447 28.96 0.92 18.29
N VAL A 448 28.99 0.15 17.19
CA VAL A 448 28.54 -1.26 17.19
C VAL A 448 29.55 -2.26 16.61
N LEU A 449 30.59 -1.80 15.93
CA LEU A 449 31.70 -2.66 15.54
C LEU A 449 32.58 -2.96 16.76
N SER A 450 33.00 -4.22 16.88
CA SER A 450 33.99 -4.64 17.89
C SER A 450 35.41 -4.27 17.47
N ASP A 451 35.67 -4.22 16.16
CA ASP A 451 36.95 -3.80 15.59
C ASP A 451 36.68 -2.82 14.45
N TYR A 452 37.25 -1.62 14.56
CA TYR A 452 37.08 -0.55 13.58
C TYR A 452 38.29 -0.51 12.65
N PRO A 453 38.10 -0.69 11.33
CA PRO A 453 39.19 -0.48 10.38
C PRO A 453 39.59 0.99 10.37
N HIS A 454 40.83 1.26 9.95
CA HIS A 454 41.28 2.62 9.72
C HIS A 454 40.50 3.26 8.56
N ALA A 455 39.98 4.46 8.77
CA ALA A 455 39.27 5.25 7.76
C ALA A 455 39.69 6.72 7.89
N ASP A 456 39.95 7.38 6.75
CA ASP A 456 40.13 8.84 6.67
C ASP A 456 38.77 9.46 6.37
N LEU A 457 38.19 10.16 7.35
CA LEU A 457 36.89 10.80 7.25
C LEU A 457 36.98 12.30 6.95
N LYS A 458 38.14 12.80 6.50
CA LYS A 458 38.27 14.20 6.07
C LYS A 458 37.24 14.56 5.00
N GLY A 459 36.64 15.74 5.15
CA GLY A 459 35.57 16.20 4.27
C GLY A 459 34.22 15.54 4.53
N THR A 460 34.09 14.75 5.61
CA THR A 460 32.81 14.22 6.08
C THR A 460 32.25 15.12 7.18
N ASP A 461 31.03 15.62 7.00
CA ASP A 461 30.30 16.48 7.93
C ASP A 461 29.18 15.69 8.63
N LEU A 462 29.21 15.65 9.96
CA LEU A 462 28.36 14.80 10.77
C LEU A 462 27.66 15.59 11.87
N LEU A 463 26.39 15.30 12.08
CA LEU A 463 25.61 15.74 13.22
C LEU A 463 25.25 14.55 14.10
N VAL A 464 25.62 14.57 15.37
CA VAL A 464 25.24 13.56 16.37
C VAL A 464 24.20 14.15 17.33
N ILE A 465 22.99 13.57 17.39
CA ILE A 465 21.95 14.00 18.34
C ILE A 465 21.63 12.88 19.32
N SER A 466 21.96 13.10 20.59
CA SER A 466 21.66 12.17 21.69
C SER A 466 20.44 12.60 22.50
N GLY A 467 19.85 11.68 23.26
CA GLY A 467 18.75 11.96 24.18
C GLY A 467 19.28 12.02 25.61
N LYS A 468 18.90 13.06 26.37
CA LYS A 468 19.34 13.26 27.76
C LYS A 468 18.99 12.08 28.68
N THR A 469 17.86 11.42 28.44
CA THR A 469 17.40 10.27 29.23
C THR A 469 17.54 8.94 28.49
N ASP A 470 18.22 8.93 27.34
CA ASP A 470 18.46 7.71 26.58
C ASP A 470 19.46 6.80 27.29
N ALA A 471 19.11 5.52 27.47
CA ALA A 471 19.97 4.50 28.03
C ALA A 471 21.27 4.28 27.21
N TYR A 472 21.22 4.57 25.91
CA TYR A 472 22.39 4.52 25.02
C TYR A 472 23.16 5.85 24.95
N GLY A 473 22.65 6.93 25.55
CA GLY A 473 23.27 8.26 25.50
C GLY A 473 24.69 8.30 26.05
N LYS A 474 25.03 7.40 26.98
CA LYS A 474 26.39 7.23 27.52
C LYS A 474 27.45 6.87 26.46
N TYR A 475 27.05 6.35 25.30
CA TYR A 475 27.95 5.99 24.21
C TYR A 475 28.19 7.13 23.22
N ALA A 476 27.46 8.25 23.32
CA ALA A 476 27.56 9.35 22.37
C ALA A 476 28.94 10.00 22.39
N SER A 477 29.51 10.24 23.58
CA SER A 477 30.84 10.84 23.72
C SER A 477 31.95 9.99 23.08
N GLU A 478 31.92 8.67 23.28
CA GLU A 478 32.88 7.76 22.64
C GLU A 478 32.76 7.80 21.12
N LEU A 479 31.52 7.80 20.60
CA LEU A 479 31.26 7.90 19.17
C LEU A 479 31.81 9.21 18.58
N GLU A 480 31.54 10.34 19.22
CA GLU A 480 32.00 11.65 18.78
C GLU A 480 33.53 11.74 18.75
N GLU A 481 34.22 11.28 19.80
CA GLU A 481 35.67 11.27 19.87
C GLU A 481 36.29 10.40 18.77
N ARG A 482 35.69 9.25 18.49
CA ARG A 482 36.15 8.34 17.41
C ARG A 482 36.00 8.98 16.03
N LEU A 483 34.86 9.61 15.76
CA LEU A 483 34.59 10.28 14.48
C LEU A 483 35.56 11.46 14.26
N LYS A 484 35.75 12.30 15.29
CA LYS A 484 36.68 13.43 15.25
C LYS A 484 38.13 12.98 15.07
N SER A 485 38.57 11.95 15.80
CA SER A 485 39.93 11.43 15.68
C SER A 485 40.22 10.76 14.32
N SER A 486 39.17 10.34 13.61
CA SER A 486 39.26 9.82 12.23
C SER A 486 39.18 10.92 11.16
N GLY A 487 39.09 12.20 11.56
CA GLY A 487 39.17 13.36 10.67
C GLY A 487 37.84 13.98 10.23
N ALA A 488 36.69 13.51 10.74
CA ALA A 488 35.39 14.07 10.43
C ALA A 488 35.15 15.42 11.14
N THR A 489 34.37 16.30 10.51
CA THR A 489 33.75 17.45 11.16
C THR A 489 32.50 16.95 11.88
N VAL A 490 32.42 17.16 13.20
CA VAL A 490 31.31 16.63 14.02
C VAL A 490 30.73 17.72 14.91
N ASP A 491 29.49 18.10 14.62
CA ASP A 491 28.63 18.86 15.52
C ASP A 491 27.80 17.87 16.37
N SER A 492 27.56 18.21 17.64
CA SER A 492 26.76 17.38 18.53
C SER A 492 25.79 18.20 19.37
N ASP A 493 24.64 17.61 19.68
CA ASP A 493 23.61 18.20 20.53
C ASP A 493 22.85 17.14 21.32
N VAL A 494 22.17 17.55 22.38
CA VAL A 494 21.45 16.67 23.31
C VAL A 494 20.03 17.21 23.50
N ILE A 495 19.02 16.43 23.10
CA ILE A 495 17.63 16.81 23.32
C ILE A 495 17.14 16.44 24.73
N PRO A 496 16.10 17.11 25.26
CA PRO A 496 15.51 16.77 26.56
C PRO A 496 14.88 15.37 26.66
N GLY A 497 14.62 14.71 25.52
CA GLY A 497 13.94 13.42 25.45
C GLY A 497 14.81 12.19 25.70
N GLY A 498 14.19 11.02 25.52
CA GLY A 498 14.83 9.71 25.64
C GLY A 498 15.26 9.15 24.28
N HIS A 499 15.01 7.85 24.07
CA HIS A 499 15.39 7.17 22.83
C HIS A 499 14.48 7.53 21.66
N ASP A 500 13.24 7.96 21.89
CA ASP A 500 12.29 8.21 20.82
C ASP A 500 12.67 9.40 19.93
N LEU A 501 12.18 9.35 18.68
CA LEU A 501 12.20 10.48 17.75
C LEU A 501 11.17 11.52 18.15
N GLY A 502 11.45 12.80 17.94
CA GLY A 502 10.46 13.84 18.17
C GLY A 502 10.80 15.19 17.58
N ASP A 503 9.89 16.15 17.76
CA ASP A 503 10.01 17.50 17.19
C ASP A 503 11.23 18.28 17.72
N ALA A 504 11.80 17.85 18.86
CA ALA A 504 13.02 18.43 19.41
C ALA A 504 14.26 18.22 18.52
N ASP A 505 14.28 17.19 17.67
CA ASP A 505 15.39 16.93 16.75
C ASP A 505 15.38 17.93 15.55
N ILE A 506 14.20 18.42 15.16
CA ILE A 506 13.98 19.26 13.96
C ILE A 506 14.81 20.56 13.95
N PRO A 507 14.76 21.44 14.97
CA PRO A 507 15.48 22.71 14.93
C PRO A 507 17.00 22.52 14.91
N ILE A 508 17.51 21.43 15.49
CA ILE A 508 18.93 21.09 15.50
C ILE A 508 19.37 20.69 14.09
N ILE A 509 18.61 19.80 13.44
CA ILE A 509 18.86 19.38 12.05
C ILE A 509 18.80 20.59 11.12
N GLN A 510 17.77 21.44 11.23
CA GLN A 510 17.64 22.65 10.42
C GLN A 510 18.84 23.59 10.56
N LYS A 511 19.26 23.85 11.81
CA LYS A 511 20.42 24.71 12.09
C LYS A 511 21.70 24.15 11.50
N TRP A 512 21.90 22.84 11.52
CA TRP A 512 23.07 22.20 10.94
C TRP A 512 23.04 22.22 9.41
N LEU A 513 21.88 21.96 8.79
CA LEU A 513 21.72 22.03 7.33
C LEU A 513 22.02 23.41 6.75
N LEU A 514 21.67 24.50 7.47
CA LEU A 514 21.92 25.88 7.05
C LEU A 514 23.38 26.33 7.14
N GLN A 515 24.26 25.53 7.75
CA GLN A 515 25.69 25.83 7.79
C GLN A 515 26.32 25.45 6.44
N GLU A 516 26.05 26.26 5.40
CA GLU A 516 26.69 26.12 4.09
C GLU A 516 28.17 26.55 4.18
N ASN A 517 29.08 25.68 3.71
CA ASN A 517 30.54 25.84 3.62
C ASN A 517 31.33 25.77 4.95
N ARG A 518 31.60 24.55 5.42
CA ARG A 518 32.74 24.26 6.32
C ARG A 518 33.77 23.38 5.65
#